data_AF-A0A8E9YLE1-F1
#
_entry.id   AF-A0A8E9YLE1-F1
#
_cell.length_a   1.000
_cell.length_b   1.000
_cell.length_c   1.000
_cell.angle_alpha   90.00
_cell.angle_beta   90.00
_cell.angle_gamma   90.00
#
_symmetry.space_group_name_H-M   'P 1'
#
loop_
_entity.id
_entity.type
_entity.pdbx_description
1 polymer ?
#
loop_
_entity_poly.entity_id
_entity_poly.type
_entity_poly.pdbx_seq_one_letter_code
_entity_poly.pdbx_strand_id
1 'polypeptide(L)'
;MKQGLQLRLSQQLAMTPQLQQAIRLLQLSTLELQQELQQALENNPLLEQTDLHDEIDTQQPQDNDPLDTADALEQKEMPEELPLDASWDEIYTAGTPSGPSGDYIDDELPVYQGETTQSLQDYLMWQVELTPFSDTDRAIATSIVDAVDDTGYLTVSLDEIRESMGDVEVDLDEVEAVLKRIQRFDPVGVAAKDLRDCLLIQLSQFDKSTPWLEEARLIICDHLDLLANHDFRTLMRVTRLKEEVLKEAVNLIQSLDPRPGQSIQTGEPEYVIPDVLVRKHNGRWTVELNSDSIPRLQINQHYAAMCNSARNDADSQFIRSNLQDAKWLIKSLESRNDTLLRVSRCIVEQQQAFFEQGEEYMKPMVLADIAQAVEMHESTISRVTTQKYLHSPRGIFELKYFFSSHVNTEGGGEASSTAIRALVKKLIAAENPAKPLSDSKLTSLLSEQGIMVARRTVAKYRESLSIPPSNQRKQLV
;
A
#
# COMPACT_ATOMS: atom_id res chain seq x y z
N MET A 1 33.57 -55.59 34.21
CA MET A 1 33.02 -54.93 33.01
C MET A 1 33.63 -53.55 32.89
N LYS A 2 34.42 -53.29 31.84
CA LYS A 2 35.02 -51.97 31.61
C LYS A 2 33.98 -51.08 30.93
N GLN A 3 33.52 -50.04 31.62
CA GLN A 3 32.65 -49.01 31.04
C GLN A 3 33.52 -48.08 30.20
N GLY A 4 33.46 -48.23 28.87
CA GLY A 4 34.07 -47.29 27.94
C GLY A 4 33.14 -46.10 27.74
N LEU A 5 33.57 -44.90 28.14
CA LEU A 5 32.91 -43.67 27.75
C LEU A 5 33.15 -43.42 26.26
N GLN A 6 32.11 -43.57 25.44
CA GLN A 6 32.07 -43.06 24.08
C GLN A 6 31.71 -41.58 24.11
N LEU A 7 32.72 -40.71 24.01
CA LEU A 7 32.54 -39.30 23.69
C LEU A 7 32.07 -39.19 22.24
N ARG A 8 30.77 -38.96 22.03
CA ARG A 8 30.24 -38.55 20.73
C ARG A 8 30.64 -37.10 20.51
N LEU A 9 31.63 -36.88 19.64
CA LEU A 9 32.00 -35.56 19.15
C LEU A 9 30.92 -35.09 18.17
N SER A 10 29.87 -34.42 18.66
CA SER A 10 28.96 -33.67 17.79
C SER A 10 29.63 -32.36 17.40
N GLN A 11 30.09 -32.24 16.15
CA GLN A 11 30.34 -30.92 15.55
C GLN A 11 28.98 -30.22 15.41
N GLN A 12 28.56 -29.49 16.44
CA GLN A 12 27.64 -28.38 16.22
C GLN A 12 28.48 -27.30 15.54
N LEU A 13 28.21 -27.01 14.27
CA LEU A 13 28.67 -25.76 13.67
C LEU A 13 28.08 -24.63 14.53
N ALA A 14 28.89 -24.09 15.44
CA ALA A 14 28.52 -22.90 16.18
C ALA A 14 28.35 -21.78 15.14
N MET A 15 27.10 -21.38 14.91
CA MET A 15 26.76 -20.34 13.97
C MET A 15 27.41 -19.05 14.45
N THR A 16 28.40 -18.54 13.72
CA THR A 16 29.05 -17.28 14.07
C THR A 16 28.00 -16.16 14.07
N PRO A 17 28.07 -15.18 14.98
CA PRO A 17 27.11 -14.07 15.05
C PRO A 17 26.98 -13.33 13.71
N GLN A 18 28.06 -13.23 12.94
CA GLN A 18 28.06 -12.71 11.57
C GLN A 18 27.11 -13.50 10.65
N LEU A 19 27.19 -14.84 10.62
CA LEU A 19 26.26 -15.66 9.82
C LEU A 19 24.79 -15.51 10.26
N GLN A 20 24.53 -15.32 11.55
CA GLN A 20 23.17 -15.04 12.05
C GLN A 20 22.67 -13.68 11.56
N GLN A 21 23.52 -12.66 11.59
CA GLN A 21 23.20 -11.32 11.12
C GLN A 21 22.98 -11.30 9.60
N ALA A 22 23.79 -12.03 8.80
CA ALA A 22 23.58 -12.15 7.36
C ALA A 22 22.24 -12.83 7.03
N ILE A 23 21.86 -13.87 7.77
CA ILE A 23 20.58 -14.54 7.56
C ILE A 23 19.40 -13.66 8.00
N ARG A 24 19.57 -12.86 9.06
CA ARG A 24 18.58 -11.87 9.46
C ARG A 24 18.40 -10.82 8.37
N LEU A 25 19.50 -10.30 7.82
CA LEU A 25 19.49 -9.38 6.68
C LEU A 25 18.75 -9.94 5.47
N LEU A 26 18.71 -11.25 5.22
CA LEU A 26 17.95 -11.82 4.10
C LEU A 26 16.43 -11.76 4.30
N GLN A 27 15.96 -11.72 5.53
CA GLN A 27 14.52 -11.76 5.87
C GLN A 27 13.87 -10.38 5.87
N LEU A 28 14.62 -9.35 6.22
CA LEU A 28 14.08 -8.02 6.46
C LEU A 28 13.46 -7.44 5.19
N SER A 29 12.34 -6.75 5.36
CA SER A 29 11.73 -5.90 4.32
C SER A 29 12.71 -4.80 3.88
N THR A 30 12.41 -4.11 2.77
CA THR A 30 13.22 -2.97 2.30
C THR A 30 13.31 -1.87 3.34
N LEU A 31 12.17 -1.53 3.95
CA LEU A 31 12.07 -0.49 4.97
C LEU A 31 12.84 -0.86 6.24
N GLU A 32 12.69 -2.10 6.71
CA GLU A 32 13.47 -2.59 7.86
C GLU A 32 14.97 -2.66 7.55
N LEU A 33 15.35 -3.03 6.32
CA LEU A 33 16.76 -3.00 5.90
C LEU A 33 17.30 -1.58 5.87
N GLN A 34 16.52 -0.61 5.39
CA GLN A 34 16.92 0.80 5.39
C GLN A 34 17.11 1.31 6.82
N GLN A 35 16.23 0.95 7.75
CA GLN A 35 16.35 1.31 9.15
C GLN A 35 17.59 0.66 9.81
N GLU A 36 17.82 -0.64 9.58
CA GLU A 36 19.01 -1.31 10.10
C GLU A 36 20.30 -0.74 9.49
N LEU A 37 20.24 -0.35 8.21
CA LEU A 37 21.38 0.26 7.54
C LEU A 37 21.69 1.65 8.06
N GLN A 38 20.66 2.48 8.29
CA GLN A 38 20.82 3.80 8.90
C GLN A 38 21.48 3.67 10.27
N GLN A 39 21.03 2.71 11.08
CA GLN A 39 21.66 2.42 12.37
C GLN A 39 23.11 1.94 12.20
N ALA A 40 23.42 1.15 11.17
CA ALA A 40 24.79 0.71 10.89
C ALA A 40 25.69 1.87 10.44
N LEU A 41 25.14 2.82 9.68
CA LEU A 41 25.83 4.04 9.23
C LEU A 41 26.14 4.96 10.42
N GLU A 42 25.19 5.15 11.33
CA GLU A 42 25.40 5.93 12.57
C GLU A 42 26.49 5.32 13.48
N ASN A 43 26.57 3.99 13.55
CA ASN A 43 27.54 3.30 14.39
C ASN A 43 28.92 3.17 13.75
N ASN A 44 29.04 3.27 12.41
CA ASN A 44 30.28 3.05 11.71
C ASN A 44 30.68 4.27 10.87
N PRO A 45 31.66 5.07 11.34
CA PRO A 45 32.10 6.28 10.64
C PRO A 45 32.81 5.99 9.30
N LEU A 46 33.05 4.72 8.94
CA LEU A 46 33.65 4.32 7.66
C LEU A 46 32.63 4.06 6.56
N LEU A 47 31.33 4.00 6.89
CA LEU A 47 30.27 3.79 5.92
C LEU A 47 29.71 5.13 5.47
N GLU A 48 29.62 5.32 4.16
CA GLU A 48 28.98 6.47 3.55
C GLU A 48 27.88 5.98 2.60
N GLN A 49 26.74 6.64 2.63
CA GLN A 49 25.70 6.47 1.64
C GLN A 49 26.00 7.45 0.50
N THR A 50 26.14 6.95 -0.71
CA THR A 50 26.24 7.82 -1.88
C THR A 50 24.83 8.28 -2.24
N ASP A 51 24.47 9.51 -1.91
CA ASP A 51 23.34 10.13 -2.58
C ASP A 51 23.73 10.39 -4.04
N LEU A 52 22.80 10.08 -4.95
CA LEU A 52 22.95 10.33 -6.39
C LEU A 52 22.82 11.81 -6.76
N HIS A 53 22.71 12.69 -5.77
CA HIS A 53 23.07 14.07 -5.97
C HIS A 53 24.59 14.06 -6.08
N ASP A 54 25.10 14.02 -7.32
CA ASP A 54 26.41 14.60 -7.59
C ASP A 54 26.35 15.96 -6.88
N GLU A 55 27.09 16.09 -5.78
CA GLU A 55 27.46 17.42 -5.30
C GLU A 55 28.05 18.06 -6.55
N ILE A 56 27.30 18.99 -7.15
CA ILE A 56 27.81 19.79 -8.26
C ILE A 56 29.02 20.44 -7.63
N ASP A 57 30.20 19.93 -7.98
CA ASP A 57 31.49 20.38 -7.49
C ASP A 57 31.46 21.88 -7.75
N THR A 58 31.19 22.65 -6.69
CA THR A 58 31.24 24.10 -6.77
C THR A 58 32.72 24.35 -6.93
N GLN A 59 33.16 24.37 -8.19
CA GLN A 59 34.49 24.78 -8.55
C GLN A 59 34.67 26.14 -7.89
N GLN A 60 35.36 26.15 -6.75
CA GLN A 60 35.83 27.37 -6.14
C GLN A 60 36.53 28.12 -7.27
N PRO A 61 36.09 29.34 -7.60
CA PRO A 61 36.71 30.08 -8.68
C PRO A 61 38.20 30.14 -8.35
N GLN A 62 39.00 29.54 -9.23
CA GLN A 62 40.46 29.50 -9.09
C GLN A 62 40.97 30.91 -8.84
N ASP A 63 41.79 31.05 -7.80
CA ASP A 63 42.65 32.18 -7.47
C ASP A 63 42.54 33.38 -8.42
N ASN A 64 41.67 34.33 -8.09
CA ASN A 64 41.99 35.72 -8.41
C ASN A 64 42.99 36.17 -7.34
N ASP A 65 44.20 36.51 -7.80
CA ASP A 65 45.32 37.06 -7.02
C ASP A 65 44.84 37.92 -5.83
N PRO A 66 45.47 37.83 -4.65
CA PRO A 66 45.20 38.77 -3.58
C PRO A 66 45.68 40.13 -4.05
N LEU A 67 44.76 40.95 -4.58
CA LEU A 67 45.04 42.35 -4.86
C LEU A 67 45.30 43.00 -3.49
N ASP A 68 46.57 43.24 -3.20
CA ASP A 68 47.05 43.76 -1.94
C ASP A 68 46.41 45.14 -1.71
N THR A 69 45.55 45.22 -0.70
CA THR A 69 44.78 46.44 -0.35
C THR A 69 45.65 47.67 -0.06
N ALA A 70 46.97 47.48 0.08
CA ALA A 70 47.95 48.54 0.19
C ALA A 70 48.28 49.24 -1.15
N ASP A 71 48.31 48.52 -2.28
CA ASP A 71 48.69 49.09 -3.59
C ASP A 71 47.56 49.91 -4.23
N ALA A 72 46.31 49.63 -3.88
CA ALA A 72 45.13 50.39 -4.34
C ALA A 72 44.98 51.78 -3.66
N LEU A 73 45.69 52.04 -2.56
CA LEU A 73 45.63 53.31 -1.83
C LEU A 73 46.60 54.38 -2.36
N GLU A 74 47.64 53.99 -3.12
CA GLU A 74 48.64 54.93 -3.67
C GLU A 74 48.25 55.51 -5.04
N GLN A 75 47.28 54.93 -5.75
CA GLN A 75 46.79 55.48 -7.02
C GLN A 75 45.71 56.53 -6.79
N LYS A 76 46.08 57.79 -6.98
CA LYS A 76 45.27 58.98 -6.69
C LYS A 76 44.40 59.41 -7.89
N GLU A 77 43.81 58.47 -8.60
CA GLU A 77 42.76 58.70 -9.59
C GLU A 77 41.66 57.65 -9.40
N MET A 78 40.49 58.10 -8.96
CA MET A 78 39.28 57.28 -8.88
C MET A 78 38.80 56.94 -10.30
N PRO A 79 38.65 55.66 -10.68
CA PRO A 79 37.87 55.29 -11.85
C PRO A 79 36.39 55.61 -11.60
N GLU A 80 35.73 56.22 -12.57
CA GLU A 80 34.36 56.78 -12.46
C GLU A 80 33.24 55.72 -12.49
N GLU A 81 33.57 54.43 -12.54
CA GLU A 81 32.61 53.33 -12.44
C GLU A 81 33.14 52.26 -11.48
N LEU A 82 32.83 52.44 -10.19
CA LEU A 82 32.67 51.29 -9.30
C LEU A 82 31.40 50.54 -9.76
N PRO A 83 31.41 49.20 -9.90
CA PRO A 83 30.18 48.44 -10.04
C PRO A 83 29.43 48.52 -8.71
N LEU A 84 28.69 49.60 -8.55
CA LEU A 84 27.69 49.78 -7.53
C LEU A 84 26.47 48.99 -8.00
N ASP A 85 26.47 47.68 -7.76
CA ASP A 85 25.27 46.85 -7.59
C ASP A 85 25.69 45.38 -7.43
N ALA A 86 26.27 45.08 -6.27
CA ALA A 86 25.94 43.80 -5.63
C ALA A 86 24.75 44.11 -4.70
N SER A 87 23.60 44.32 -5.31
CA SER A 87 22.34 44.53 -4.60
C SER A 87 22.04 43.29 -3.79
N TRP A 88 22.21 43.41 -2.47
CA TRP A 88 21.72 42.44 -1.49
C TRP A 88 20.18 42.23 -1.57
N ASP A 89 19.47 43.00 -2.41
CA ASP A 89 18.07 42.80 -2.80
C ASP A 89 17.87 41.66 -3.82
N GLU A 90 18.89 41.26 -4.58
CA GLU A 90 18.75 40.23 -5.63
C GLU A 90 18.77 38.80 -5.06
N ILE A 91 19.40 38.61 -3.89
CA ILE A 91 19.56 37.29 -3.26
C ILE A 91 18.39 36.95 -2.31
N TYR A 92 17.65 37.96 -1.82
CA TYR A 92 16.51 37.74 -0.91
C TYR A 92 15.30 38.61 -1.27
N THR A 93 14.77 38.42 -2.47
CA THR A 93 13.43 38.95 -2.79
C THR A 93 12.38 38.07 -2.10
N ALA A 94 11.63 38.65 -1.15
CA ALA A 94 10.56 37.98 -0.38
C ALA A 94 9.25 37.75 -1.18
N GLY A 95 9.32 37.51 -2.49
CA GLY A 95 8.16 37.34 -3.35
C GLY A 95 8.49 36.52 -4.59
N THR A 96 7.55 35.67 -5.00
CA THR A 96 7.69 34.80 -6.17
C THR A 96 7.90 35.63 -7.44
N PRO A 97 9.03 35.47 -8.17
CA PRO A 97 9.26 36.17 -9.42
C PRO A 97 8.30 35.62 -10.48
N SER A 98 7.33 36.45 -10.88
CA SER A 98 6.36 36.11 -11.93
C SER A 98 7.01 36.28 -13.30
N GLY A 99 7.76 35.27 -13.76
CA GLY A 99 8.34 35.18 -15.10
C GLY A 99 7.96 33.86 -15.78
N PRO A 100 7.71 33.83 -17.11
CA PRO A 100 7.34 32.60 -17.79
C PRO A 100 8.59 31.73 -18.02
N SER A 101 8.60 30.57 -17.36
CA SER A 101 9.25 29.31 -17.76
C SER A 101 10.63 29.42 -18.45
N GLY A 102 11.70 29.11 -17.72
CA GLY A 102 12.99 28.90 -18.36
C GLY A 102 14.10 28.30 -17.50
N ASP A 103 14.24 28.70 -16.24
CA ASP A 103 15.46 28.38 -15.46
C ASP A 103 15.11 28.03 -14.00
N TYR A 104 14.32 26.97 -13.82
CA TYR A 104 14.13 26.38 -12.50
C TYR A 104 15.34 25.53 -12.16
N ILE A 105 16.23 26.08 -11.34
CA ILE A 105 17.16 25.29 -10.53
C ILE A 105 16.30 24.57 -9.49
N ASP A 106 16.31 23.24 -9.53
CA ASP A 106 15.49 22.32 -8.71
C ASP A 106 15.63 22.57 -7.19
N ASP A 107 16.68 23.27 -6.78
CA ASP A 107 17.08 23.53 -5.38
C ASP A 107 16.39 24.76 -4.73
N GLU A 108 15.64 25.57 -5.49
CA GLU A 108 14.89 26.75 -4.98
C GLU A 108 13.35 26.56 -4.98
N LEU A 109 12.88 25.33 -5.16
CA LEU A 109 11.47 25.03 -4.90
C LEU A 109 11.23 25.11 -3.38
N PRO A 110 10.17 25.79 -2.90
CA PRO A 110 9.83 25.76 -1.49
C PRO A 110 9.70 24.29 -1.07
N VAL A 111 10.53 23.87 -0.10
CA VAL A 111 10.49 22.55 0.53
C VAL A 111 9.04 22.15 0.69
N TYR A 112 8.64 21.05 0.04
CA TYR A 112 7.27 20.54 0.03
C TYR A 112 6.68 20.60 1.44
N GLN A 113 5.78 21.56 1.69
CA GLN A 113 5.23 21.83 3.03
C GLN A 113 4.10 20.85 3.40
N GLY A 114 3.93 19.79 2.61
CA GLY A 114 2.81 18.87 2.67
C GLY A 114 1.60 19.35 1.87
N GLU A 115 0.75 18.40 1.49
CA GLU A 115 -0.60 18.68 1.00
C GLU A 115 -1.55 18.86 2.18
N THR A 116 -2.50 19.79 2.07
CA THR A 116 -3.65 19.83 2.98
C THR A 116 -4.60 18.71 2.59
N THR A 117 -4.42 17.52 3.17
CA THR A 117 -5.43 16.46 3.05
C THR A 117 -6.67 16.88 3.82
N GLN A 118 -7.85 16.72 3.21
CA GLN A 118 -9.11 17.00 3.87
C GLN A 118 -9.68 15.67 4.34
N SER A 119 -9.76 15.47 5.66
CA SER A 119 -10.51 14.34 6.19
C SER A 119 -12.01 14.62 6.09
N LEU A 120 -12.82 13.55 6.10
CA LEU A 120 -14.27 13.68 6.20
C LEU A 120 -14.66 14.52 7.43
N GLN A 121 -13.95 14.30 8.53
CA GLN A 121 -14.15 15.00 9.79
C GLN A 121 -13.85 16.50 9.64
N ASP A 122 -12.75 16.88 8.98
CA ASP A 122 -12.44 18.29 8.72
C ASP A 122 -13.50 18.97 7.87
N TYR A 123 -14.02 18.28 6.86
CA TYR A 123 -15.11 18.81 6.01
C TYR A 123 -16.42 19.01 6.78
N LEU A 124 -16.75 18.08 7.68
CA LEU A 124 -17.91 18.19 8.56
C LEU A 124 -17.72 19.29 9.61
N MET A 125 -16.52 19.41 10.18
CA MET A 125 -16.18 20.46 11.14
C MET A 125 -16.31 21.84 10.51
N TRP A 126 -15.82 22.01 9.27
CA TRP A 126 -16.05 23.22 8.51
C TRP A 126 -17.55 23.56 8.38
N GLN A 127 -18.40 22.56 8.10
CA GLN A 127 -19.85 22.79 8.02
C GLN A 127 -20.49 23.12 9.37
N VAL A 128 -20.04 22.49 10.46
CA VAL A 128 -20.48 22.82 11.82
C VAL A 128 -20.20 24.28 12.13
N GLU A 129 -19.01 24.78 11.76
CA GLU A 129 -18.63 26.19 11.96
C GLU A 129 -19.47 27.17 11.13
N LEU A 130 -19.89 26.78 9.92
CA LEU A 130 -20.76 27.61 9.08
C LEU A 130 -22.20 27.64 9.56
N THR A 131 -22.64 26.62 10.30
CA THR A 131 -24.01 26.58 10.82
C THR A 131 -24.18 27.33 12.13
N PRO A 132 -25.28 28.09 12.29
CA PRO A 132 -25.55 28.81 13.53
C PRO A 132 -26.03 27.83 14.61
N PHE A 133 -25.10 27.26 15.36
CA PHE A 133 -25.35 26.46 16.55
C PHE A 133 -25.15 27.29 17.82
N SER A 134 -25.86 26.94 18.89
CA SER A 134 -25.52 27.44 20.24
C SER A 134 -24.18 26.85 20.69
N ASP A 135 -23.57 27.44 21.71
CA ASP A 135 -22.26 26.95 22.21
C ASP A 135 -22.35 25.51 22.74
N THR A 136 -23.49 25.11 23.31
CA THR A 136 -23.78 23.74 23.74
C THR A 136 -24.00 22.82 22.53
N ASP A 137 -24.81 23.22 21.55
CA ASP A 137 -25.07 22.43 20.35
C ASP A 137 -23.80 22.22 19.52
N ARG A 138 -22.91 23.21 19.46
CA ARG A 138 -21.63 23.10 18.76
C ARG A 138 -20.71 22.08 19.42
N ALA A 139 -20.69 22.02 20.75
CA ALA A 139 -19.94 21.00 21.47
C ALA A 139 -20.52 19.59 21.23
N ILE A 140 -21.85 19.43 21.21
CA ILE A 140 -22.52 18.19 20.82
C ILE A 140 -22.14 17.81 19.38
N ALA A 141 -22.20 18.76 18.45
CA ALA A 141 -21.89 18.52 17.05
C ALA A 141 -20.44 18.08 16.83
N THR A 142 -19.49 18.70 17.54
CA THR A 142 -18.07 18.33 17.49
C THR A 142 -17.85 16.90 17.98
N SER A 143 -18.52 16.51 19.08
CA SER A 143 -18.46 15.14 19.59
C SER A 143 -19.06 14.12 18.62
N ILE A 144 -20.17 14.48 17.95
CA ILE A 144 -20.77 13.62 16.92
C ILE A 144 -19.82 13.44 15.74
N VAL A 145 -19.20 14.51 15.24
CA VAL A 145 -18.28 14.47 14.09
C VAL A 145 -17.04 13.62 14.39
N ASP A 146 -16.48 13.72 15.60
CA ASP A 146 -15.36 12.86 16.04
C ASP A 146 -15.74 11.37 16.11
N ALA A 147 -17.01 11.07 16.43
CA ALA A 147 -17.52 9.70 16.47
C ALA A 147 -17.86 9.10 15.10
N VAL A 148 -17.76 9.88 14.01
CA VAL A 148 -17.98 9.42 12.64
C VAL A 148 -16.72 8.77 12.09
N ASP A 149 -16.87 7.52 11.62
CA ASP A 149 -15.83 6.77 10.93
C ASP A 149 -15.63 7.26 9.47
N ASP A 150 -14.51 6.89 8.84
CA ASP A 150 -14.20 7.20 7.43
C ASP A 150 -15.30 6.72 6.47
N THR A 151 -16.04 5.69 6.87
CA THR A 151 -17.17 5.14 6.10
C THR A 151 -18.43 6.01 6.16
N GLY A 152 -18.48 7.00 7.06
CA GLY A 152 -19.61 7.92 7.29
C GLY A 152 -20.63 7.44 8.32
N TYR A 153 -20.35 6.34 9.04
CA TYR A 153 -21.22 5.78 10.08
C TYR A 153 -20.81 6.20 11.49
N LEU A 154 -21.79 6.28 12.39
CA LEU A 154 -21.56 6.56 13.80
C LEU A 154 -21.11 5.29 14.52
N THR A 155 -19.94 5.34 15.17
CA THR A 155 -19.39 4.19 15.92
C THR A 155 -19.94 4.09 17.35
N VAL A 156 -20.36 5.24 17.90
CA VAL A 156 -20.75 5.43 19.30
C VAL A 156 -22.27 5.52 19.41
N SER A 157 -22.84 5.05 20.52
CA SER A 157 -24.27 5.21 20.81
C SER A 157 -24.61 6.64 21.30
N LEU A 158 -25.87 7.05 21.20
CA LEU A 158 -26.27 8.39 21.67
C LEU A 158 -26.11 8.55 23.18
N ASP A 159 -26.25 7.45 23.93
CA ASP A 159 -26.06 7.43 25.37
C ASP A 159 -24.59 7.65 25.75
N GLU A 160 -23.64 7.07 25.01
CA GLU A 160 -22.21 7.29 25.23
C GLU A 160 -21.76 8.71 24.85
N ILE A 161 -22.34 9.30 23.78
CA ILE A 161 -22.10 10.71 23.44
C ILE A 161 -22.56 11.61 24.59
N ARG A 162 -23.74 11.32 25.16
CA ARG A 162 -24.25 12.04 26.34
C ARG A 162 -23.33 11.88 27.55
N GLU A 163 -22.91 10.66 27.86
CA GLU A 163 -22.02 10.39 29.00
C GLU A 163 -20.67 11.09 28.84
N SER A 164 -20.15 11.19 27.60
CA SER A 164 -18.88 11.87 27.30
C SER A 164 -18.92 13.37 27.59
N MET A 165 -20.10 13.98 27.52
CA MET A 165 -20.27 15.42 27.72
C MET A 165 -20.31 15.78 29.21
N GLY A 166 -20.75 14.87 30.07
CA GLY A 166 -20.75 15.06 31.54
C GLY A 166 -21.67 16.17 32.06
N ASP A 167 -22.42 16.85 31.20
CA ASP A 167 -23.34 17.92 31.57
C ASP A 167 -24.75 17.39 31.91
N VAL A 168 -25.28 17.87 33.03
CA VAL A 168 -26.57 17.43 33.58
C VAL A 168 -27.76 18.06 32.83
N GLU A 169 -27.52 19.08 32.01
CA GLU A 169 -28.56 19.83 31.29
C GLU A 169 -28.85 19.33 29.87
N VAL A 170 -28.06 18.39 29.34
CA VAL A 170 -28.28 17.86 27.99
C VAL A 170 -29.24 16.67 28.02
N ASP A 171 -30.41 16.86 27.42
CA ASP A 171 -31.37 15.80 27.18
C ASP A 171 -31.05 15.02 25.89
N LEU A 172 -31.43 13.74 25.85
CA LEU A 172 -31.26 12.88 24.67
C LEU A 172 -31.95 13.47 23.43
N ASP A 173 -33.04 14.21 23.63
CA ASP A 173 -33.80 14.87 22.56
C ASP A 173 -32.98 15.97 21.86
N GLU A 174 -32.11 16.67 22.59
CA GLU A 174 -31.23 17.71 22.02
C GLU A 174 -30.13 17.08 21.15
N VAL A 175 -29.52 15.99 21.63
CA VAL A 175 -28.54 15.21 20.86
C VAL A 175 -29.17 14.67 19.58
N GLU A 176 -30.40 14.16 19.64
CA GLU A 176 -31.12 13.72 18.45
C GLU A 176 -31.41 14.87 17.46
N ALA A 177 -31.72 16.07 17.96
CA ALA A 177 -31.99 17.22 17.11
C ALA A 177 -30.73 17.68 16.36
N VAL A 178 -29.60 17.79 17.08
CA VAL A 178 -28.30 18.14 16.50
C VAL A 178 -27.84 17.05 15.51
N LEU A 179 -27.99 15.78 15.87
CA LEU A 179 -27.66 14.65 14.99
C LEU A 179 -28.49 14.66 13.71
N LYS A 180 -29.81 14.90 13.78
CA LYS A 180 -30.66 15.04 12.58
C LYS A 180 -30.24 16.21 11.70
N ARG A 181 -29.63 17.26 12.28
CA ARG A 181 -29.10 18.39 11.51
C ARG A 181 -27.80 18.01 10.80
N ILE A 182 -26.88 17.35 11.49
CA ILE A 182 -25.60 16.86 10.94
C ILE A 182 -25.86 15.83 9.83
N GLN A 183 -26.85 14.95 9.99
CA GLN A 183 -27.26 13.98 8.97
C GLN A 183 -27.72 14.62 7.64
N ARG A 184 -28.05 15.91 7.64
CA ARG A 184 -28.45 16.68 6.45
C ARG A 184 -27.31 17.49 5.84
N PHE A 185 -26.12 17.44 6.42
CA PHE A 185 -24.92 18.00 5.84
C PHE A 185 -24.52 17.27 4.57
N ASP A 186 -23.66 17.92 3.81
CA ASP A 186 -23.02 17.29 2.66
C ASP A 186 -21.82 16.49 3.18
N PRO A 187 -21.68 15.19 2.90
CA PRO A 187 -22.54 14.34 2.09
C PRO A 187 -23.73 13.78 2.88
N VAL A 188 -24.84 13.59 2.16
CA VAL A 188 -26.14 13.31 2.77
C VAL A 188 -26.21 11.91 3.35
N GLY A 189 -26.73 11.80 4.59
CA GLY A 189 -26.79 10.52 5.30
C GLY A 189 -25.52 10.17 6.11
N VAL A 190 -24.59 11.11 6.28
CA VAL A 190 -23.48 10.99 7.23
C VAL A 190 -23.99 10.93 8.67
N ALA A 191 -23.25 10.25 9.56
CA ALA A 191 -23.62 10.04 10.97
C ALA A 191 -24.92 9.24 11.15
N ALA A 192 -25.23 8.37 10.20
CA ALA A 192 -26.28 7.36 10.36
C ALA A 192 -25.79 6.22 11.28
N LYS A 193 -26.71 5.67 12.07
CA LYS A 193 -26.42 4.50 12.94
C LYS A 193 -26.44 3.20 12.16
N ASP A 194 -27.26 3.15 11.13
CA ASP A 194 -27.53 1.96 10.33
C ASP A 194 -27.69 2.33 8.85
N LEU A 195 -27.45 1.38 7.96
CA LEU A 195 -27.67 1.55 6.51
C LEU A 195 -29.11 1.96 6.22
N ARG A 196 -30.07 1.40 6.97
CA ARG A 196 -31.49 1.78 6.88
C ARG A 196 -31.68 3.27 7.11
N ASP A 197 -31.11 3.81 8.17
CA ASP A 197 -31.22 5.23 8.52
C ASP A 197 -30.56 6.10 7.44
N CYS A 198 -29.36 5.72 6.99
CA CYS A 198 -28.64 6.42 5.92
C CYS A 198 -29.50 6.57 4.66
N LEU A 199 -30.04 5.46 4.16
CA LEU A 199 -30.87 5.46 2.95
C LEU A 199 -32.19 6.23 3.16
N LEU A 200 -32.79 6.17 4.36
CA LEU A 200 -34.00 6.94 4.68
C LEU A 200 -33.74 8.44 4.73
N ILE A 201 -32.58 8.85 5.24
CA ILE A 201 -32.16 10.25 5.29
C ILE A 201 -31.94 10.75 3.85
N GLN A 202 -31.26 9.99 3.01
CA GLN A 202 -31.06 10.32 1.61
C GLN A 202 -32.39 10.43 0.85
N LEU A 203 -33.28 9.44 1.00
CA LEU A 203 -34.60 9.45 0.37
C LEU A 203 -35.51 10.59 0.83
N SER A 204 -35.34 11.08 2.06
CA SER A 204 -36.15 12.18 2.56
C SER A 204 -35.72 13.55 2.05
N GLN A 205 -34.58 13.67 1.38
CA GLN A 205 -34.23 14.88 0.63
C GLN A 205 -34.86 14.93 -0.77
N PHE A 206 -35.23 13.77 -1.34
CA PHE A 206 -35.88 13.74 -2.64
C PHE A 206 -37.28 14.38 -2.59
N ASP A 207 -37.66 15.03 -3.69
CA ASP A 207 -38.99 15.61 -3.83
C ASP A 207 -40.07 14.54 -3.75
N LYS A 208 -41.14 14.82 -3.00
CA LYS A 208 -42.32 13.95 -2.85
C LYS A 208 -43.04 13.64 -4.18
N SER A 209 -42.75 14.40 -5.23
CA SER A 209 -43.28 14.17 -6.58
C SER A 209 -42.53 13.11 -7.37
N THR A 210 -41.38 12.64 -6.87
CA THR A 210 -40.66 11.57 -7.57
C THR A 210 -41.44 10.24 -7.43
N PRO A 211 -41.62 9.51 -8.54
CA PRO A 211 -42.43 8.31 -8.53
C PRO A 211 -41.75 7.20 -7.72
N TRP A 212 -42.57 6.37 -7.04
CA TRP A 212 -42.15 5.18 -6.27
C TRP A 212 -41.32 5.40 -4.99
N LEU A 213 -41.18 6.65 -4.51
CA LEU A 213 -40.49 6.94 -3.24
C LEU A 213 -41.13 6.28 -2.02
N GLU A 214 -42.47 6.34 -1.91
CA GLU A 214 -43.17 5.78 -0.75
C GLU A 214 -42.99 4.27 -0.67
N GLU A 215 -42.94 3.62 -1.83
CA GLU A 215 -42.70 2.19 -1.96
C GLU A 215 -41.24 1.84 -1.65
N ALA A 216 -40.28 2.60 -2.16
CA ALA A 216 -38.86 2.44 -1.82
C ALA A 216 -38.62 2.62 -0.32
N ARG A 217 -39.26 3.62 0.31
CA ARG A 217 -39.19 3.87 1.75
C ARG A 217 -39.76 2.69 2.55
N LEU A 218 -40.90 2.15 2.13
CA LEU A 218 -41.51 0.97 2.76
C LEU A 218 -40.59 -0.25 2.67
N ILE A 219 -39.96 -0.47 1.50
CA ILE A 219 -39.02 -1.57 1.29
C ILE A 219 -37.80 -1.46 2.21
N ILE A 220 -37.25 -0.25 2.37
CA ILE A 220 -36.08 -0.02 3.23
C ILE A 220 -36.43 -0.16 4.72
N CYS A 221 -37.59 0.32 5.16
CA CYS A 221 -38.02 0.21 6.56
C CYS A 221 -38.22 -1.25 7.00
N ASP A 222 -38.96 -2.04 6.22
CA ASP A 222 -39.43 -3.35 6.69
C ASP A 222 -38.67 -4.54 6.07
N HIS A 223 -38.06 -4.39 4.89
CA HIS A 223 -37.61 -5.52 4.06
C HIS A 223 -36.23 -5.36 3.43
N LEU A 224 -35.32 -4.61 4.05
CA LEU A 224 -33.94 -4.48 3.56
C LEU A 224 -33.20 -5.83 3.51
N ASP A 225 -33.43 -6.72 4.47
CA ASP A 225 -32.83 -8.07 4.50
C ASP A 225 -33.29 -8.96 3.32
N LEU A 226 -34.53 -8.78 2.87
CA LEU A 226 -35.06 -9.53 1.72
C LEU A 226 -34.50 -8.97 0.40
N LEU A 227 -34.24 -7.67 0.35
CA LEU A 227 -33.54 -7.04 -0.77
C LEU A 227 -32.08 -7.48 -0.82
N ALA A 228 -31.38 -7.53 0.31
CA ALA A 228 -30.00 -8.04 0.40
C ALA A 228 -29.87 -9.51 -0.07
N ASN A 229 -30.90 -10.32 0.16
CA ASN A 229 -30.95 -11.72 -0.30
C ASN A 229 -31.42 -11.88 -1.76
N HIS A 230 -31.75 -10.80 -2.46
CA HIS A 230 -32.33 -10.81 -3.82
C HIS A 230 -33.63 -11.65 -3.94
N ASP A 231 -34.39 -11.78 -2.85
CA ASP A 231 -35.64 -12.55 -2.84
C ASP A 231 -36.83 -11.70 -3.33
N PHE A 232 -36.79 -11.31 -4.61
CA PHE A 232 -37.83 -10.49 -5.23
C PHE A 232 -39.22 -11.15 -5.18
N ARG A 233 -39.29 -12.48 -5.13
CA ARG A 233 -40.56 -13.23 -5.06
C ARG A 233 -41.27 -13.09 -3.73
N THR A 234 -40.54 -13.04 -2.62
CA THR A 234 -41.14 -12.82 -1.30
C THR A 234 -41.46 -11.35 -1.13
N LEU A 235 -40.58 -10.45 -1.59
CA LEU A 235 -40.83 -9.01 -1.65
C LEU A 235 -42.15 -8.69 -2.37
N MET A 236 -42.37 -9.19 -3.60
CA MET A 236 -43.64 -8.98 -4.32
C MET A 236 -44.87 -9.45 -3.55
N ARG A 237 -44.76 -10.54 -2.78
CA ARG A 237 -45.89 -11.07 -1.99
C ARG A 237 -46.19 -10.19 -0.78
N VAL A 238 -45.17 -9.64 -0.15
CA VAL A 238 -45.33 -8.85 1.07
C VAL A 238 -45.70 -7.40 0.73
N THR A 239 -45.02 -6.79 -0.25
CA THR A 239 -45.29 -5.40 -0.68
C THR A 239 -46.53 -5.28 -1.56
N ARG A 240 -47.03 -6.39 -2.13
CA ARG A 240 -48.17 -6.44 -3.07
C ARG A 240 -47.98 -5.55 -4.31
N LEU A 241 -46.73 -5.27 -4.68
CA LEU A 241 -46.38 -4.46 -5.84
C LEU A 241 -46.27 -5.32 -7.11
N LYS A 242 -46.46 -4.68 -8.27
CA LYS A 242 -46.21 -5.29 -9.58
C LYS A 242 -44.70 -5.35 -9.85
N GLU A 243 -44.29 -6.30 -10.69
CA GLU A 243 -42.88 -6.57 -11.01
C GLU A 243 -42.16 -5.35 -11.60
N GLU A 244 -42.78 -4.64 -12.55
CA GLU A 244 -42.20 -3.44 -13.17
C GLU A 244 -41.97 -2.31 -12.15
N VAL A 245 -42.94 -2.10 -11.26
CA VAL A 245 -42.91 -1.07 -10.23
C VAL A 245 -41.82 -1.36 -9.19
N LEU A 246 -41.68 -2.63 -8.79
CA LEU A 246 -40.62 -3.06 -7.89
C LEU A 246 -39.24 -2.85 -8.52
N LYS A 247 -39.10 -3.07 -9.83
CA LYS A 247 -37.84 -2.88 -10.55
C LYS A 247 -37.42 -1.40 -10.58
N GLU A 248 -38.35 -0.49 -10.84
CA GLU A 248 -38.08 0.95 -10.80
C GLU A 248 -37.73 1.42 -9.38
N ALA A 249 -38.44 0.95 -8.35
CA ALA A 249 -38.12 1.25 -6.96
C ALA A 249 -36.74 0.71 -6.54
N VAL A 250 -36.37 -0.51 -6.97
CA VAL A 250 -35.05 -1.09 -6.68
C VAL A 250 -33.93 -0.34 -7.41
N ASN A 251 -34.14 0.09 -8.66
CA ASN A 251 -33.17 0.91 -9.38
C ASN A 251 -32.94 2.25 -8.67
N LEU A 252 -33.99 2.86 -8.11
CA LEU A 252 -33.86 4.07 -7.30
C LEU A 252 -33.02 3.80 -6.04
N ILE A 253 -33.28 2.70 -5.32
CA ILE A 253 -32.49 2.33 -4.13
C ILE A 253 -31.03 2.07 -4.50
N GLN A 254 -30.76 1.44 -5.65
CA GLN A 254 -29.39 1.19 -6.15
C GLN A 254 -28.65 2.45 -6.59
N SER A 255 -29.37 3.54 -6.88
CA SER A 255 -28.76 4.83 -7.22
C SER A 255 -28.30 5.63 -5.99
N LEU A 256 -28.67 5.19 -4.78
CA LEU A 256 -28.27 5.82 -3.53
C LEU A 256 -26.86 5.37 -3.11
N ASP A 257 -26.13 6.27 -2.46
CA ASP A 257 -24.76 6.02 -2.00
C ASP A 257 -24.76 5.47 -0.56
N PRO A 258 -24.44 4.18 -0.34
CA PRO A 258 -24.46 3.58 0.99
C PRO A 258 -23.28 4.00 1.87
N ARG A 259 -22.25 4.66 1.30
CA ARG A 259 -21.03 5.08 2.00
C ARG A 259 -20.60 6.48 1.54
N PRO A 260 -21.29 7.52 2.04
CA PRO A 260 -21.02 8.89 1.60
C PRO A 260 -19.62 9.39 1.98
N GLY A 261 -18.94 8.77 2.96
CA GLY A 261 -17.59 9.17 3.38
C GLY A 261 -16.47 8.93 2.35
N GLN A 262 -16.67 8.01 1.40
CA GLN A 262 -15.64 7.64 0.42
C GLN A 262 -15.39 8.68 -0.68
N SER A 263 -16.33 9.60 -0.92
CA SER A 263 -16.17 10.62 -1.96
C SER A 263 -15.22 11.75 -1.55
N ILE A 264 -15.05 11.96 -0.24
CA ILE A 264 -14.28 13.08 0.33
C ILE A 264 -12.90 12.61 0.80
N GLN A 265 -12.75 11.33 1.13
CA GLN A 265 -11.48 10.78 1.58
C GLN A 265 -10.44 10.83 0.44
N THR A 266 -9.57 11.84 0.47
CA THR A 266 -8.40 11.97 -0.41
C THR A 266 -7.19 11.24 0.19
N GLY A 267 -7.40 10.07 0.80
CA GLY A 267 -6.29 9.27 1.29
C GLY A 267 -5.44 8.82 0.10
N GLU A 268 -4.15 9.14 0.09
CA GLU A 268 -3.24 8.58 -0.90
C GLU A 268 -3.26 7.05 -0.75
N PRO A 269 -3.48 6.30 -1.84
CA PRO A 269 -3.40 4.85 -1.77
C PRO A 269 -1.98 4.46 -1.40
N GLU A 270 -1.82 3.60 -0.39
CA GLU A 270 -0.51 3.08 -0.01
C GLU A 270 0.11 2.31 -1.19
N TYR A 271 1.16 2.87 -1.78
CA TYR A 271 1.89 2.23 -2.86
C TYR A 271 2.93 1.27 -2.30
N VAL A 272 2.87 0.02 -2.75
CA VAL A 272 3.93 -0.96 -2.46
C VAL A 272 5.09 -0.72 -3.42
N ILE A 273 6.23 -0.27 -2.90
CA ILE A 273 7.47 -0.12 -3.67
C ILE A 273 8.02 -1.52 -3.99
N PRO A 274 8.13 -1.90 -5.27
CA PRO A 274 8.61 -3.22 -5.65
C PRO A 274 10.14 -3.33 -5.58
N ASP A 275 10.64 -4.48 -5.12
CA ASP A 275 12.06 -4.82 -5.07
C ASP A 275 12.62 -5.24 -6.43
N VAL A 276 11.82 -6.01 -7.18
CA VAL A 276 12.24 -6.68 -8.42
C VAL A 276 11.34 -6.23 -9.56
N LEU A 277 11.95 -5.82 -10.66
CA LEU A 277 11.26 -5.40 -11.87
C LEU A 277 11.41 -6.46 -12.95
N VAL A 278 10.29 -6.94 -13.48
CA VAL A 278 10.26 -7.88 -14.59
C VAL A 278 9.72 -7.17 -15.82
N ARG A 279 10.54 -7.11 -16.88
CA ARG A 279 10.16 -6.52 -18.17
C ARG A 279 10.41 -7.53 -19.29
N LYS A 280 9.64 -7.40 -20.37
CA LYS A 280 9.84 -8.20 -21.58
C LYS A 280 10.61 -7.36 -22.59
N HIS A 281 11.85 -7.73 -22.86
CA HIS A 281 12.70 -7.07 -23.85
C HIS A 281 13.04 -8.05 -24.98
N ASN A 282 12.73 -7.67 -26.23
CA ASN A 282 13.00 -8.49 -27.44
C ASN A 282 12.51 -9.95 -27.35
N GLY A 283 11.34 -10.17 -26.74
CA GLY A 283 10.76 -11.51 -26.59
C GLY A 283 11.38 -12.37 -25.47
N ARG A 284 12.33 -11.84 -24.70
CA ARG A 284 12.87 -12.48 -23.49
C ARG A 284 12.44 -11.72 -22.25
N TRP A 285 12.15 -12.44 -21.18
CA TRP A 285 11.87 -11.86 -19.87
C TRP A 285 13.20 -11.52 -19.19
N THR A 286 13.40 -10.23 -18.91
CA THR A 286 14.54 -9.72 -18.15
C THR A 286 14.07 -9.34 -16.76
N VAL A 287 14.88 -9.74 -15.77
CA VAL A 287 14.67 -9.45 -14.36
C VAL A 287 15.76 -8.50 -13.93
N GLU A 288 15.35 -7.33 -13.46
CA GLU A 288 16.21 -6.25 -12.96
C GLU A 288 15.82 -5.96 -11.50
N LEU A 289 16.78 -5.55 -10.69
CA LEU A 289 16.51 -5.08 -9.34
C LEU A 289 16.18 -3.59 -9.38
N ASN A 290 15.29 -3.14 -8.50
CA ASN A 290 15.04 -1.71 -8.35
C ASN A 290 16.24 -1.04 -7.66
N SER A 291 16.93 -0.14 -8.36
CA SER A 291 18.10 0.57 -7.82
C SER A 291 17.72 1.54 -6.71
N ASP A 292 16.49 2.07 -6.72
CA ASP A 292 16.07 3.12 -5.79
C ASP A 292 15.74 2.54 -4.42
N SER A 293 15.40 1.24 -4.37
CA SER A 293 15.22 0.50 -3.11
C SER A 293 16.54 -0.03 -2.53
N ILE A 294 17.65 0.10 -3.25
CA ILE A 294 18.96 -0.43 -2.83
C ILE A 294 19.86 0.75 -2.47
N PRO A 295 20.10 0.99 -1.17
CA PRO A 295 21.05 2.02 -0.75
C PRO A 295 22.46 1.66 -1.25
N ARG A 296 23.10 2.57 -1.96
CA ARG A 296 24.48 2.42 -2.42
C ARG A 296 25.42 2.81 -1.29
N LEU A 297 26.03 1.79 -0.68
CA LEU A 297 27.03 1.96 0.36
C LEU A 297 28.42 1.99 -0.24
N GLN A 298 29.20 2.97 0.17
CA GLN A 298 30.62 3.06 -0.11
C GLN A 298 31.42 3.11 1.20
N ILE A 299 32.69 2.74 1.10
CA ILE A 299 33.64 2.87 2.20
C ILE A 299 34.33 4.21 2.04
N ASN A 300 34.30 5.04 3.09
CA ASN A 300 35.06 6.28 3.11
C ASN A 300 36.57 5.98 3.00
N GLN A 301 37.16 6.38 1.87
CA GLN A 301 38.57 6.11 1.59
C GLN A 301 39.52 6.99 2.41
N HIS A 302 39.09 8.19 2.83
CA HIS A 302 39.89 9.10 3.65
C HIS A 302 40.18 8.49 5.03
N TYR A 303 39.16 7.97 5.71
CA TYR A 303 39.35 7.30 7.00
C TYR A 303 40.10 5.97 6.85
N ALA A 304 39.92 5.24 5.75
CA ALA A 304 40.70 4.05 5.45
C ALA A 304 42.21 4.37 5.29
N ALA A 305 42.55 5.51 4.70
CA ALA A 305 43.94 5.97 4.57
C ALA A 305 44.56 6.38 5.92
N MET A 306 43.76 6.90 6.86
CA MET A 306 44.20 7.22 8.22
C MET A 306 44.66 5.98 8.99
N CYS A 307 44.11 4.78 8.69
CA CYS A 307 44.59 3.52 9.28
C CYS A 307 46.08 3.25 9.00
N ASN A 308 46.57 3.66 7.83
CA ASN A 308 47.97 3.48 7.45
C ASN A 308 48.90 4.53 8.09
N SER A 309 48.34 5.65 8.56
CA SER A 309 49.07 6.80 9.10
C SER A 309 48.95 6.95 10.63
N ALA A 310 48.10 6.14 11.28
CA ALA A 310 47.87 6.20 12.72
C ALA A 310 49.11 5.73 13.52
N ARG A 311 49.53 6.54 14.50
CA ARG A 311 50.66 6.23 15.39
C ARG A 311 50.28 5.35 16.60
N ASN A 312 49.00 5.19 16.87
CA ASN A 312 48.48 4.47 18.03
C ASN A 312 47.86 3.13 17.60
N ASP A 313 48.32 2.03 18.21
CA ASP A 313 47.91 0.68 17.83
C ASP A 313 46.43 0.41 18.14
N ALA A 314 45.90 0.98 19.23
CA ALA A 314 44.49 0.85 19.62
C ALA A 314 43.53 1.49 18.60
N ASP A 315 43.84 2.70 18.12
CA ASP A 315 43.01 3.40 17.12
C ASP A 315 43.08 2.69 15.76
N SER A 316 44.25 2.15 15.41
CA SER A 316 44.42 1.35 14.20
C SER A 316 43.62 0.04 14.22
N GLN A 317 43.51 -0.60 15.39
CA GLN A 317 42.71 -1.80 15.56
C GLN A 317 41.21 -1.50 15.47
N PHE A 318 40.76 -0.38 16.04
CA PHE A 318 39.37 0.08 15.94
C PHE A 318 38.95 0.39 14.50
N ILE A 319 39.78 1.11 13.74
CA ILE A 319 39.49 1.39 12.32
C ILE A 319 39.49 0.09 11.51
N ARG A 320 40.39 -0.87 11.81
CA ARG A 320 40.42 -2.17 11.14
C ARG A 320 39.20 -3.03 11.43
N SER A 321 38.71 -3.07 12.67
CA SER A 321 37.49 -3.82 13.01
C SER A 321 36.29 -3.21 12.30
N ASN A 322 36.14 -1.89 12.34
CA ASN A 322 35.03 -1.21 11.68
C ASN A 322 35.09 -1.34 10.15
N LEU A 323 36.30 -1.37 9.57
CA LEU A 323 36.51 -1.59 8.15
C LEU A 323 36.16 -3.03 7.77
N GLN A 324 36.49 -4.00 8.62
CA GLN A 324 36.12 -5.39 8.42
C GLN A 324 34.60 -5.57 8.50
N ASP A 325 33.95 -4.93 9.47
CA ASP A 325 32.49 -4.95 9.62
C ASP A 325 31.79 -4.26 8.45
N ALA A 326 32.28 -3.11 7.99
CA ALA A 326 31.80 -2.41 6.80
C ALA A 326 31.92 -3.28 5.53
N LYS A 327 33.11 -3.87 5.29
CA LYS A 327 33.32 -4.78 4.16
C LYS A 327 32.42 -6.01 4.23
N TRP A 328 32.21 -6.54 5.43
CA TRP A 328 31.34 -7.67 5.65
C TRP A 328 29.87 -7.31 5.36
N LEU A 329 29.40 -6.14 5.80
CA LEU A 329 28.05 -5.64 5.54
C LEU A 329 27.81 -5.44 4.05
N ILE A 330 28.73 -4.77 3.35
CA ILE A 330 28.65 -4.55 1.90
C ILE A 330 28.58 -5.88 1.15
N LYS A 331 29.46 -6.83 1.51
CA LYS A 331 29.46 -8.18 0.91
C LYS A 331 28.17 -8.94 1.21
N SER A 332 27.63 -8.80 2.42
CA SER A 332 26.36 -9.41 2.81
C SER A 332 25.20 -8.84 1.98
N LEU A 333 25.15 -7.52 1.79
CA LEU A 333 24.16 -6.84 0.98
C LEU A 333 24.24 -7.24 -0.50
N GLU A 334 25.46 -7.28 -1.06
CA GLU A 334 25.71 -7.76 -2.42
C GLU A 334 25.24 -9.21 -2.57
N SER A 335 25.54 -10.09 -1.60
CA SER A 335 25.08 -11.48 -1.60
C SER A 335 23.55 -11.63 -1.50
N ARG A 336 22.88 -10.73 -0.76
CA ARG A 336 21.42 -10.65 -0.70
C ARG A 336 20.85 -10.28 -2.07
N ASN A 337 21.43 -9.26 -2.72
CA ASN A 337 20.97 -8.79 -4.02
C ASN A 337 21.17 -9.86 -5.10
N ASP A 338 22.33 -10.52 -5.09
CA ASP A 338 22.63 -11.64 -5.98
C ASP A 338 21.68 -12.82 -5.78
N THR A 339 21.39 -13.19 -4.53
CA THR A 339 20.46 -14.30 -4.24
C THR A 339 19.03 -13.95 -4.63
N LEU A 340 18.56 -12.74 -4.34
CA LEU A 340 17.24 -12.27 -4.75
C LEU A 340 17.09 -12.25 -6.28
N LEU A 341 18.11 -11.77 -7.00
CA LEU A 341 18.13 -11.75 -8.46
C LEU A 341 18.13 -13.16 -9.06
N ARG A 342 18.94 -14.09 -8.52
CA ARG A 342 18.99 -15.49 -8.98
C ARG A 342 17.66 -16.22 -8.72
N VAL A 343 17.10 -16.08 -7.52
CA VAL A 343 15.81 -16.67 -7.17
C VAL A 343 14.72 -16.09 -8.07
N SER A 344 14.69 -14.78 -8.27
CA SER A 344 13.69 -14.12 -9.12
C SER A 344 13.80 -14.56 -10.59
N ARG A 345 15.02 -14.68 -11.14
CA ARG A 345 15.23 -15.22 -12.50
C ARG A 345 14.70 -16.65 -12.62
N CYS A 346 15.03 -17.52 -11.67
CA CYS A 346 14.54 -18.90 -11.67
C CYS A 346 13.01 -18.98 -11.59
N ILE A 347 12.37 -18.13 -10.77
CA ILE A 347 10.91 -18.05 -10.68
C ILE A 347 10.32 -17.63 -12.02
N VAL A 348 10.86 -16.57 -12.65
CA VAL A 348 10.36 -16.03 -13.92
C VAL A 348 10.54 -17.03 -15.06
N GLU A 349 11.66 -17.75 -15.11
CA GLU A 349 11.91 -18.79 -16.12
C GLU A 349 10.89 -19.94 -16.01
N GLN A 350 10.63 -20.43 -14.80
CA GLN A 350 9.65 -21.50 -14.59
C GLN A 350 8.21 -21.01 -14.84
N GLN A 351 7.91 -19.76 -14.49
CA GLN A 351 6.59 -19.14 -14.59
C GLN A 351 6.37 -18.33 -15.88
N GLN A 352 7.15 -18.55 -16.95
CA GLN A 352 7.00 -17.77 -18.19
C GLN A 352 5.56 -17.82 -18.75
N ALA A 353 4.86 -18.95 -18.60
CA ALA A 353 3.48 -19.12 -19.04
C ALA A 353 2.50 -18.17 -18.31
N PHE A 354 2.73 -17.93 -17.02
CA PHE A 354 1.96 -16.99 -16.21
C PHE A 354 2.14 -15.54 -16.70
N PHE A 355 3.39 -15.14 -16.98
CA PHE A 355 3.66 -13.77 -17.40
C PHE A 355 3.12 -13.47 -18.82
N GLU A 356 3.04 -14.48 -19.69
CA GLU A 356 2.54 -14.32 -21.07
C GLU A 356 1.00 -14.35 -21.16
N GLN A 357 0.36 -15.33 -20.52
CA GLN A 357 -1.08 -15.58 -20.66
C GLN A 357 -1.90 -15.15 -19.44
N GLY A 358 -1.24 -14.76 -18.34
CA GLY A 358 -1.85 -14.35 -17.08
C GLY A 358 -2.00 -15.48 -16.06
N GLU A 359 -2.76 -15.19 -15.00
CA GLU A 359 -2.97 -16.08 -13.83
C GLU A 359 -3.54 -17.46 -14.17
N GLU A 360 -4.13 -17.61 -15.36
CA GLU A 360 -4.75 -18.85 -15.85
C GLU A 360 -3.74 -19.98 -16.08
N TYR A 361 -2.50 -19.64 -16.44
CA TYR A 361 -1.46 -20.61 -16.80
C TYR A 361 -0.34 -20.70 -15.75
N MET A 362 -0.68 -20.41 -14.50
CA MET A 362 0.26 -20.53 -13.40
C MET A 362 0.61 -22.00 -13.14
N LYS A 363 1.88 -22.33 -13.35
CA LYS A 363 2.41 -23.66 -13.03
C LYS A 363 2.61 -23.73 -11.51
N PRO A 364 2.19 -24.80 -10.83
CA PRO A 364 2.59 -24.96 -9.43
C PRO A 364 4.10 -25.22 -9.36
N MET A 365 4.74 -24.65 -8.36
CA MET A 365 6.16 -24.88 -8.09
C MET A 365 6.38 -24.98 -6.59
N VAL A 366 7.30 -25.86 -6.17
CA VAL A 366 7.64 -26.05 -4.76
C VAL A 366 8.97 -25.36 -4.47
N LEU A 367 9.17 -24.93 -3.22
CA LEU A 367 10.44 -24.33 -2.79
C LEU A 367 11.64 -25.26 -3.03
N ALA A 368 11.42 -26.58 -2.99
CA ALA A 368 12.42 -27.59 -3.28
C ALA A 368 12.99 -27.51 -4.70
N ASP A 369 12.16 -27.20 -5.70
CA ASP A 369 12.58 -27.14 -7.11
C ASP A 369 13.56 -25.98 -7.33
N ILE A 370 13.29 -24.83 -6.69
CA ILE A 370 14.17 -23.66 -6.74
C ILE A 370 15.41 -23.87 -5.89
N ALA A 371 15.27 -24.53 -4.73
CA ALA A 371 16.40 -24.91 -3.87
C ALA A 371 17.43 -25.74 -4.63
N GLN A 372 16.96 -26.69 -5.45
CA GLN A 372 17.84 -27.50 -6.28
C GLN A 372 18.48 -26.71 -7.42
N ALA A 373 17.74 -25.81 -8.06
CA ALA A 373 18.25 -25.01 -9.18
C ALA A 373 19.30 -23.96 -8.75
N VAL A 374 19.13 -23.36 -7.57
CA VAL A 374 20.00 -22.30 -7.04
C VAL A 374 21.09 -22.84 -6.10
N GLU A 375 21.09 -24.16 -5.82
CA GLU A 375 22.01 -24.84 -4.87
C GLU A 375 21.97 -24.23 -3.46
N MET A 376 20.78 -23.81 -3.02
CA MET A 376 20.56 -23.16 -1.72
C MET A 376 19.58 -23.97 -0.87
N HIS A 377 19.65 -23.81 0.46
CA HIS A 377 18.67 -24.44 1.35
C HIS A 377 17.28 -23.80 1.20
N GLU A 378 16.23 -24.64 1.26
CA GLU A 378 14.82 -24.23 1.25
C GLU A 378 14.52 -23.11 2.26
N SER A 379 15.07 -23.21 3.47
CA SER A 379 14.93 -22.19 4.50
C SER A 379 15.42 -20.81 4.05
N THR A 380 16.44 -20.74 3.20
CA THR A 380 16.98 -19.46 2.70
C THR A 380 16.05 -18.87 1.64
N ILE A 381 15.48 -19.70 0.77
CA ILE A 381 14.54 -19.24 -0.27
C ILE A 381 13.24 -18.77 0.36
N SER A 382 12.70 -19.51 1.33
CA SER A 382 11.52 -19.11 2.09
C SER A 382 11.71 -17.71 2.70
N ARG A 383 12.88 -17.45 3.29
CA ARG A 383 13.25 -16.15 3.86
C ARG A 383 13.39 -15.03 2.82
N VAL A 384 14.01 -15.31 1.68
CA VAL A 384 14.19 -14.32 0.60
C VAL A 384 12.86 -13.99 -0.09
N THR A 385 11.90 -14.93 -0.14
CA THR A 385 10.63 -14.74 -0.85
C THR A 385 9.54 -14.04 -0.02
N THR A 386 9.68 -14.00 1.31
CA THR A 386 8.72 -13.31 2.19
C THR A 386 8.93 -11.80 2.17
N GLN A 387 7.84 -11.03 2.10
CA GLN A 387 7.90 -9.56 2.12
C GLN A 387 8.84 -8.98 1.06
N LYS A 388 8.85 -9.60 -0.13
CA LYS A 388 9.52 -9.09 -1.33
C LYS A 388 8.53 -9.07 -2.48
N TYR A 389 8.48 -7.93 -3.16
CA TYR A 389 7.49 -7.68 -4.19
C TYR A 389 8.15 -7.61 -5.56
N LEU A 390 7.51 -8.29 -6.51
CA LEU A 390 7.88 -8.33 -7.91
C LEU A 390 6.87 -7.51 -8.70
N HIS A 391 7.36 -6.48 -9.40
CA HIS A 391 6.57 -5.71 -10.34
C HIS A 391 6.62 -6.36 -11.72
N SER A 392 5.44 -6.69 -12.23
CA SER A 392 5.25 -7.21 -13.58
C SER A 392 4.34 -6.27 -14.37
N PRO A 393 4.30 -6.36 -15.72
CA PRO A 393 3.37 -5.58 -16.53
C PRO A 393 1.88 -5.79 -16.19
N ARG A 394 1.55 -6.84 -15.43
CA ARG A 394 0.19 -7.18 -15.01
C ARG A 394 -0.14 -6.75 -13.58
N GLY A 395 0.82 -6.23 -12.83
CA GLY A 395 0.66 -5.85 -11.43
C GLY A 395 1.83 -6.27 -10.55
N ILE A 396 1.69 -5.97 -9.27
CA ILE A 396 2.68 -6.23 -8.22
C ILE A 396 2.28 -7.50 -7.48
N PHE A 397 3.21 -8.44 -7.34
CA PHE A 397 2.99 -9.71 -6.67
C PHE A 397 4.06 -9.97 -5.61
N GLU A 398 3.68 -10.48 -4.44
CA GLU A 398 4.67 -11.03 -3.50
C GLU A 398 5.33 -12.27 -4.14
N LEU A 399 6.65 -12.44 -4.02
CA LEU A 399 7.34 -13.62 -4.56
C LEU A 399 6.75 -14.94 -3.99
N LYS A 400 6.29 -14.91 -2.74
CA LYS A 400 5.61 -16.04 -2.10
C LYS A 400 4.34 -16.49 -2.83
N TYR A 401 3.66 -15.59 -3.54
CA TYR A 401 2.44 -15.90 -4.29
C TYR A 401 2.67 -17.01 -5.31
N PHE A 402 3.86 -17.09 -5.90
CA PHE A 402 4.19 -18.08 -6.91
C PHE A 402 4.27 -19.52 -6.38
N PHE A 403 4.38 -19.70 -5.06
CA PHE A 403 4.45 -21.00 -4.40
C PHE A 403 3.06 -21.45 -3.96
N SER A 404 2.28 -21.97 -4.91
CA SER A 404 0.97 -22.52 -4.65
C SER A 404 1.01 -24.03 -4.42
N SER A 405 0.03 -24.56 -3.67
CA SER A 405 -0.21 -26.00 -3.64
C SER A 405 -0.65 -26.54 -5.00
N HIS A 406 -0.07 -27.67 -5.41
CA HIS A 406 -0.43 -28.40 -6.63
C HIS A 406 -1.69 -29.26 -6.40
N VAL A 407 -2.54 -29.35 -7.42
CA VAL A 407 -3.63 -30.32 -7.53
C VAL A 407 -3.35 -31.20 -8.75
N ASN A 408 -3.52 -32.51 -8.57
CA ASN A 408 -3.24 -33.48 -9.61
C ASN A 408 -4.34 -33.45 -10.69
N THR A 409 -3.95 -33.35 -11.96
CA THR A 409 -4.86 -33.59 -13.11
C THR A 409 -4.63 -34.98 -13.70
N GLU A 410 -5.63 -35.53 -14.41
CA GLU A 410 -5.52 -36.86 -15.06
C GLU A 410 -4.56 -36.85 -16.25
N GLY A 411 -4.28 -35.69 -16.84
CA GLY A 411 -3.42 -35.53 -18.02
C GLY A 411 -1.91 -35.43 -17.73
N GLY A 412 -1.48 -35.68 -16.50
CA GLY A 412 -0.07 -35.53 -16.10
C GLY A 412 0.40 -34.08 -15.95
N GLY A 413 -0.53 -33.12 -15.99
CA GLY A 413 -0.27 -31.73 -15.63
C GLY A 413 -0.57 -31.48 -14.14
N GLU A 414 0.17 -30.58 -13.52
CA GLU A 414 -0.16 -30.09 -12.19
C GLU A 414 -0.84 -28.72 -12.34
N ALA A 415 -2.04 -28.58 -11.79
CA ALA A 415 -2.76 -27.32 -11.79
C ALA A 415 -2.63 -26.65 -10.42
N SER A 416 -2.31 -25.36 -10.41
CA SER A 416 -2.23 -24.57 -9.19
C SER A 416 -3.62 -24.18 -8.66
N SER A 417 -3.75 -24.03 -7.33
CA SER A 417 -4.99 -23.55 -6.72
C SER A 417 -5.36 -22.11 -7.15
N THR A 418 -4.38 -21.28 -7.50
CA THR A 418 -4.54 -19.93 -8.05
C THR A 418 -5.13 -19.98 -9.47
N ALA A 419 -4.59 -20.83 -10.35
CA ALA A 419 -5.14 -21.01 -11.70
C ALA A 419 -6.61 -21.49 -11.64
N ILE A 420 -6.93 -22.42 -10.74
CA ILE A 420 -8.32 -22.88 -10.55
C ILE A 420 -9.23 -21.73 -10.10
N ARG A 421 -8.79 -20.86 -9.19
CA ARG A 421 -9.55 -19.68 -8.76
C ARG A 421 -9.77 -18.69 -9.91
N ALA A 422 -8.74 -18.38 -10.68
CA ALA A 422 -8.82 -17.50 -11.83
C ALA A 422 -9.76 -18.06 -12.91
N LEU A 423 -9.69 -19.36 -13.17
CA LEU A 423 -10.56 -20.05 -14.12
C LEU A 423 -12.01 -20.09 -13.65
N VAL A 424 -12.27 -20.34 -12.37
CA VAL A 424 -13.61 -20.22 -11.77
C VAL A 424 -14.12 -18.78 -11.90
N LYS A 425 -13.29 -17.76 -11.63
CA LYS A 425 -13.66 -16.35 -11.80
C LYS A 425 -14.03 -16.03 -13.25
N LYS A 426 -13.26 -16.54 -14.23
CA LYS A 426 -13.53 -16.35 -15.67
C LYS A 426 -14.81 -17.05 -16.12
N LEU A 427 -15.04 -18.29 -15.69
CA LEU A 427 -16.26 -19.04 -15.99
C LEU A 427 -17.50 -18.37 -15.39
N ILE A 428 -17.37 -17.79 -14.20
CA ILE A 428 -18.45 -17.03 -13.55
C ILE A 428 -18.65 -15.68 -14.26
N ALA A 429 -17.58 -14.96 -14.63
CA ALA A 429 -17.69 -13.69 -15.34
C ALA A 429 -18.32 -13.85 -16.74
N ALA A 430 -18.10 -14.99 -17.40
CA ALA A 430 -18.70 -15.33 -18.69
C ALA A 430 -20.10 -15.95 -18.57
N GLU A 431 -20.69 -16.01 -17.37
CA GLU A 431 -21.99 -16.65 -17.17
C GLU A 431 -23.16 -15.78 -17.61
N ASN A 432 -24.28 -16.43 -17.94
CA ASN A 432 -25.52 -15.71 -18.24
C ASN A 432 -26.21 -15.31 -16.93
N PRO A 433 -26.50 -14.00 -16.71
CA PRO A 433 -27.06 -13.50 -15.44
C PRO A 433 -28.48 -14.05 -15.15
N ALA A 434 -29.21 -14.44 -16.20
CA ALA A 434 -30.55 -15.03 -16.07
C ALA A 434 -30.54 -16.48 -15.51
N LYS A 435 -29.44 -17.21 -15.73
CA LYS A 435 -29.28 -18.60 -15.27
C LYS A 435 -27.84 -18.82 -14.80
N PRO A 436 -27.51 -18.39 -13.57
CA PRO A 436 -26.17 -18.55 -13.03
C PRO A 436 -25.78 -20.03 -12.96
N LEU A 437 -24.49 -20.30 -13.18
CA LEU A 437 -23.96 -21.66 -13.14
C LEU A 437 -23.95 -22.18 -11.71
N SER A 438 -24.55 -23.35 -11.49
CA SER A 438 -24.48 -24.05 -10.21
C SER A 438 -23.07 -24.58 -9.96
N ASP A 439 -22.68 -24.72 -8.69
CA ASP A 439 -21.37 -25.29 -8.32
C ASP A 439 -21.15 -26.70 -8.90
N SER A 440 -22.23 -27.47 -9.10
CA SER A 440 -22.18 -28.77 -9.79
C SER A 440 -21.88 -28.64 -11.28
N LYS A 441 -22.40 -27.60 -11.94
CA LYS A 441 -22.13 -27.35 -13.36
C LYS A 441 -20.70 -26.83 -13.56
N LEU A 442 -20.21 -25.97 -12.66
CA LEU A 442 -18.80 -25.58 -12.64
C LEU A 442 -17.90 -26.80 -12.47
N THR A 443 -18.21 -27.68 -11.52
CA THR A 443 -17.42 -28.92 -11.29
C THR A 443 -17.35 -29.80 -12.54
N SER A 444 -18.46 -29.94 -13.28
CA SER A 444 -18.45 -30.72 -14.54
C SER A 444 -17.64 -30.05 -15.66
N LEU A 445 -17.76 -28.73 -15.84
CA LEU A 445 -16.94 -28.00 -16.82
C LEU A 445 -15.44 -28.08 -16.51
N LEU A 446 -15.06 -28.00 -15.23
CA LEU A 446 -13.68 -28.19 -14.79
C LEU A 446 -13.20 -29.63 -15.04
N SER A 447 -14.06 -30.63 -14.80
CA SER A 447 -13.71 -32.03 -15.10
C SER A 447 -13.55 -32.30 -16.60
N GLU A 448 -14.34 -31.64 -17.46
CA GLU A 448 -14.19 -31.72 -18.92
C GLU A 448 -12.85 -31.12 -19.38
N GLN A 449 -12.30 -30.16 -18.65
CA GLN A 449 -10.97 -29.58 -18.86
C GLN A 449 -9.83 -30.40 -18.22
N GLY A 450 -10.14 -31.56 -17.62
CA GLY A 450 -9.16 -32.45 -16.98
C GLY A 450 -8.81 -32.09 -15.53
N ILE A 451 -9.50 -31.12 -14.94
CA ILE A 451 -9.24 -30.65 -13.57
C ILE A 451 -10.21 -31.34 -12.60
N MET A 452 -9.69 -32.28 -11.80
CA MET A 452 -10.48 -32.97 -10.78
C MET A 452 -10.62 -32.13 -9.50
N VAL A 453 -11.75 -31.43 -9.37
CA VAL A 453 -12.12 -30.68 -8.17
C VAL A 453 -13.42 -31.20 -7.57
N ALA A 454 -13.49 -31.25 -6.25
CA ALA A 454 -14.73 -31.59 -5.56
C ALA A 454 -15.67 -30.36 -5.51
N ARG A 455 -16.99 -30.59 -5.50
CA ARG A 455 -17.98 -29.51 -5.37
C ARG A 455 -17.71 -28.58 -4.17
N ARG A 456 -17.33 -29.15 -3.02
CA ARG A 456 -17.00 -28.38 -1.80
C ARG A 456 -15.76 -27.50 -1.97
N THR A 457 -14.78 -27.94 -2.77
CA THR A 457 -13.57 -27.14 -3.06
C THR A 457 -13.87 -25.96 -3.98
N VAL A 458 -14.74 -26.16 -4.99
CA VAL A 458 -15.21 -25.05 -5.85
C VAL A 458 -16.00 -24.02 -5.05
N ALA A 459 -16.88 -24.47 -4.15
CA ALA A 459 -17.61 -23.57 -3.25
C ALA A 459 -16.67 -22.75 -2.35
N LYS A 460 -15.67 -23.40 -1.74
CA LYS A 460 -14.65 -22.71 -0.92
C LYS A 460 -13.83 -21.70 -1.73
N TYR A 461 -13.45 -22.03 -2.97
CA TYR A 461 -12.75 -21.09 -3.85
C TYR A 461 -13.62 -19.91 -4.27
N ARG A 462 -14.90 -20.14 -4.53
CA ARG A 462 -15.89 -19.10 -4.82
C ARG A 462 -16.08 -18.14 -3.63
N GLU A 463 -16.21 -18.71 -2.42
CA GLU A 463 -16.29 -17.94 -1.17
C GLU A 463 -15.04 -17.09 -0.93
N SER A 464 -13.85 -17.65 -1.19
CA SER A 464 -12.60 -16.87 -1.06
C SER A 464 -12.46 -15.72 -2.07
N LEU A 465 -13.24 -15.74 -3.15
CA LEU A 465 -13.32 -14.66 -4.14
C LEU A 465 -14.48 -13.70 -3.87
N SER A 466 -15.17 -13.84 -2.73
CA SER A 466 -16.34 -13.05 -2.36
C SER A 466 -17.47 -13.11 -3.39
N ILE A 467 -17.58 -14.21 -4.14
CA ILE A 467 -18.63 -14.40 -5.15
C ILE A 467 -19.83 -15.11 -4.49
N PRO A 468 -21.05 -14.55 -4.55
CA PRO A 468 -22.24 -15.16 -3.96
C PRO A 468 -22.65 -16.50 -4.61
N PRO A 469 -23.38 -17.38 -3.89
CA PRO A 469 -23.92 -18.61 -4.47
C PRO A 469 -24.91 -18.34 -5.60
N SER A 470 -25.18 -19.35 -6.44
CA SER A 470 -26.05 -19.24 -7.61
C SER A 470 -27.43 -18.65 -7.32
N ASN A 471 -27.94 -18.78 -6.09
CA ASN A 471 -29.25 -18.25 -5.70
C ASN A 471 -29.24 -16.70 -5.64
N GLN A 472 -28.16 -16.12 -5.13
CA GLN A 472 -28.01 -14.67 -4.98
C GLN A 472 -27.52 -14.00 -6.29
N ARG A 473 -26.92 -14.76 -7.21
CA ARG A 473 -26.44 -14.25 -8.51
C ARG A 473 -27.52 -14.12 -9.58
N LYS A 474 -28.74 -14.61 -9.32
CA LYS A 474 -29.82 -14.54 -10.29
C LYS A 474 -30.39 -13.12 -10.31
N GLN A 475 -30.09 -12.37 -11.37
CA GLN A 475 -30.70 -11.07 -11.60
C GLN A 475 -32.04 -11.25 -12.34
N LEU A 476 -33.02 -10.39 -12.01
CA LEU A 476 -34.20 -10.22 -12.84
C LEU A 476 -33.78 -9.48 -14.12
N VAL A 477 -34.03 -10.07 -15.28
CA VAL A 477 -34.05 -9.34 -16.55
C VAL A 477 -35.48 -8.86 -16.78
#